data_AF-A0A9P5XQM1-F1
#
_entry.id   AF-A0A9P5XQM1-F1
#
_cell.length_a   1.000
_cell.length_b   1.000
_cell.length_c   1.000
_cell.angle_alpha   90.00
_cell.angle_beta   90.00
_cell.angle_gamma   90.00
#
_symmetry.space_group_name_H-M   'P 1'
#
loop_
_entity.id
_entity.type
_entity.pdbx_description
1 polymer ?
#
loop_
_entity_poly.entity_id
_entity_poly.type
_entity_poly.pdbx_seq_one_letter_code
_entity_poly.pdbx_strand_id
1 'polypeptide(L)'
;LWTGKWWNAIQALLPKGATLAPLIIATDKTNLTQFSGGKQAYLVYLTIGNIPRAIRRKPSKHACVLIGYLSCLFHESMRAILQPLIEAGKNGVEMVGGDGAVRRVHPVLACYAADYPEQTLVACTKYGTCPKCQVHANELQDIPGSGGSQKAARTPAWTTSIIRDAKLSSNSTAQFHEKCMEHEVSGSLNSPFWAELPYTDVHLSMTPDVLHQLYQGVLKHLIGWCQKAMSSQELDCCIRSLPPAMCYGC
;
A
#
# COMPACT_ATOMS: atom_id res chain seq x y z
N LEU A 1 -13.82 -0.02 -0.75
CA LEU A 1 -13.14 1.14 -1.37
C LEU A 1 -12.16 0.75 -2.52
N TRP A 2 -12.45 -0.32 -3.27
CA TRP A 2 -11.74 -0.74 -4.51
C TRP A 2 -12.68 -0.71 -5.70
N THR A 3 -13.60 0.23 -5.66
CA THR A 3 -14.84 0.19 -6.43
C THR A 3 -14.63 0.95 -7.73
N GLY A 4 -15.23 0.48 -8.82
CA GLY A 4 -15.25 1.19 -10.11
C GLY A 4 -15.69 2.66 -10.02
N LYS A 5 -16.24 3.11 -8.88
CA LYS A 5 -16.40 4.53 -8.53
C LYS A 5 -15.11 5.36 -8.67
N TRP A 6 -13.96 4.89 -8.17
CA TRP A 6 -12.69 5.62 -8.33
C TRP A 6 -12.32 5.73 -9.81
N TRP A 7 -12.45 4.62 -10.55
CA TRP A 7 -12.20 4.59 -11.99
C TRP A 7 -13.05 5.64 -12.70
N ASN A 8 -14.35 5.62 -12.45
CA ASN A 8 -15.29 6.55 -13.07
C ASN A 8 -14.99 8.01 -12.69
N ALA A 9 -14.62 8.25 -11.43
CA ALA A 9 -14.26 9.59 -10.96
C ALA A 9 -13.02 10.13 -11.68
N ILE A 10 -11.94 9.34 -11.75
CA ILE A 10 -10.72 9.77 -12.46
C ILE A 10 -10.96 9.86 -13.96
N GLN A 11 -11.65 8.88 -14.56
CA GLN A 11 -11.97 8.89 -15.99
C GLN A 11 -12.78 10.12 -16.41
N ALA A 12 -13.65 10.65 -15.53
CA ALA A 12 -14.42 11.87 -15.76
C ALA A 12 -13.57 13.15 -15.72
N LEU A 13 -12.39 13.12 -15.10
CA LEU A 13 -11.44 14.24 -15.07
C LEU A 13 -10.52 14.27 -16.31
N LEU A 14 -10.50 13.19 -17.10
CA LEU A 14 -9.66 13.09 -18.29
C LEU A 14 -10.33 13.73 -19.52
N PRO A 15 -9.54 14.15 -20.53
CA PRO A 15 -10.08 14.67 -21.78
C PRO A 15 -11.06 13.69 -22.45
N LYS A 16 -12.05 14.22 -23.17
CA LYS A 16 -13.00 13.38 -23.94
C LYS A 16 -12.24 12.48 -24.91
N GLY A 17 -12.56 11.19 -24.92
CA GLY A 17 -11.91 10.17 -25.74
C GLY A 17 -10.62 9.58 -25.16
N ALA A 18 -10.09 10.14 -24.06
CA ALA A 18 -8.97 9.54 -23.33
C ALA A 18 -9.41 8.33 -22.50
N THR A 19 -8.48 7.41 -22.25
CA THR A 19 -8.72 6.17 -21.50
C THR A 19 -7.83 6.11 -20.26
N LEU A 20 -8.41 5.81 -19.11
CA LEU A 20 -7.66 5.55 -17.89
C LEU A 20 -7.01 4.15 -17.90
N ALA A 21 -5.74 4.08 -17.53
CA ALA A 21 -5.04 2.84 -17.21
C ALA A 21 -4.64 2.83 -15.73
N PRO A 22 -5.49 2.30 -14.82
CA PRO A 22 -5.06 2.13 -13.43
C PRO A 22 -3.84 1.24 -13.31
N LEU A 23 -2.81 1.75 -12.67
CA LEU A 23 -1.63 0.99 -12.29
C LEU A 23 -1.83 0.39 -10.90
N ILE A 24 -1.44 -0.86 -10.76
CA ILE A 24 -1.38 -1.61 -9.52
C ILE A 24 0.09 -1.93 -9.30
N ILE A 25 0.66 -1.37 -8.24
CA ILE A 25 2.03 -1.66 -7.80
C ILE A 25 1.95 -2.63 -6.63
N ALA A 26 2.89 -3.57 -6.57
CA ALA A 26 3.10 -4.39 -5.39
C ALA A 26 4.57 -4.35 -5.00
N THR A 27 4.84 -4.25 -3.70
CA THR A 27 6.19 -4.40 -3.16
C THR A 27 6.22 -5.42 -2.06
N ASP A 28 7.23 -6.26 -2.11
CA ASP A 28 7.52 -7.25 -1.08
C ASP A 28 9.02 -7.21 -0.78
N LYS A 29 9.37 -7.27 0.50
CA LYS A 29 10.75 -7.28 0.94
C LYS A 29 11.25 -8.72 0.97
N THR A 30 12.13 -9.04 0.04
CA THR A 30 12.63 -10.39 -0.13
C THR A 30 14.09 -10.50 0.32
N ASN A 31 14.42 -11.60 1.02
CA ASN A 31 15.81 -11.96 1.31
C ASN A 31 16.48 -12.47 0.03
N LEU A 32 17.51 -11.76 -0.44
CA LEU A 32 18.27 -12.15 -1.63
C LEU A 32 19.28 -13.26 -1.35
N THR A 33 19.72 -13.41 -0.09
CA THR A 33 20.62 -14.48 0.33
C THR A 33 20.17 -15.06 1.68
N GLN A 34 19.95 -16.38 1.74
CA GLN A 34 19.56 -17.07 2.99
C GLN A 34 20.75 -17.52 3.85
N PHE A 35 21.95 -17.64 3.28
CA PHE A 35 23.09 -18.28 3.97
C PHE A 35 24.38 -17.44 4.05
N SER A 36 24.47 -16.32 3.33
CA SER A 36 25.64 -15.42 3.40
C SER A 36 25.24 -13.95 3.19
N GLY A 37 25.33 -13.14 4.25
CA GLY A 37 25.30 -11.68 4.15
C GLY A 37 23.95 -10.98 4.31
N GLY A 38 22.84 -11.70 4.54
CA GLY A 38 21.55 -11.13 4.96
C GLY A 38 21.02 -9.98 4.10
N LYS A 39 21.34 -9.97 2.79
CA LYS A 39 20.97 -8.86 1.91
C LYS A 39 19.48 -8.94 1.60
N GLN A 40 18.78 -7.82 1.82
CA GLN A 40 17.36 -7.68 1.55
C GLN A 40 17.16 -6.66 0.43
N ALA A 41 16.17 -6.87 -0.41
CA ALA A 41 15.74 -5.88 -1.38
C ALA A 41 14.22 -5.90 -1.52
N TYR A 42 13.64 -4.75 -1.86
CA TYR A 42 12.25 -4.67 -2.25
C TYR A 42 12.13 -4.97 -3.73
N LEU A 43 11.32 -5.97 -4.06
CA LEU A 43 10.91 -6.25 -5.43
C LEU A 43 9.71 -5.38 -5.77
N VAL A 44 9.78 -4.63 -6.87
CA VAL A 44 8.69 -3.74 -7.31
C VAL A 44 8.01 -4.35 -8.52
N TYR A 45 6.78 -4.79 -8.34
CA TYR A 45 5.95 -5.37 -9.39
C TYR A 45 4.90 -4.36 -9.88
N LEU A 46 4.58 -4.43 -11.17
CA LEU A 46 3.58 -3.60 -11.82
C LEU A 46 2.60 -4.46 -12.61
N THR A 47 1.31 -4.12 -12.54
CA THR A 47 0.27 -4.63 -13.43
C THR A 47 -0.77 -3.54 -13.66
N ILE A 48 -1.58 -3.67 -14.70
CA ILE A 48 -2.69 -2.74 -14.96
C ILE A 48 -4.05 -3.30 -14.52
N GLY A 49 -4.93 -2.43 -14.05
CA GLY A 49 -6.28 -2.75 -13.60
C GLY A 49 -7.19 -3.23 -14.73
N ASN A 50 -6.89 -2.85 -15.98
CA ASN A 50 -7.64 -3.21 -17.20
C ASN A 50 -7.57 -4.71 -17.52
N ILE A 51 -6.58 -5.44 -17.02
CA ILE A 51 -6.46 -6.88 -17.24
C ILE A 51 -7.38 -7.63 -16.25
N PRO A 52 -8.21 -8.59 -16.68
CA PRO A 52 -9.03 -9.39 -15.77
C PRO A 52 -8.20 -10.03 -14.64
N ARG A 53 -8.73 -10.03 -13.41
CA ARG A 53 -8.05 -10.61 -12.23
C ARG A 53 -7.61 -12.06 -12.48
N ALA A 54 -8.43 -12.85 -13.15
CA ALA A 54 -8.13 -14.25 -13.47
C ALA A 54 -6.92 -14.41 -14.40
N ILE A 55 -6.59 -13.39 -15.20
CA ILE A 55 -5.41 -13.37 -16.07
C ILE A 55 -4.20 -12.84 -15.29
N ARG A 56 -4.35 -11.76 -14.51
CA ARG A 56 -3.27 -11.23 -13.64
C ARG A 56 -2.67 -12.27 -12.71
N ARG A 57 -3.48 -13.22 -12.24
CA ARG A 57 -3.07 -14.29 -11.32
C ARG A 57 -2.44 -15.51 -12.00
N LYS A 58 -2.25 -15.49 -13.32
CA LYS A 58 -1.60 -16.58 -14.07
C LYS A 58 -0.17 -16.15 -14.45
N PRO A 59 0.87 -16.70 -13.81
CA PRO A 59 2.26 -16.35 -14.12
C PRO A 59 2.61 -16.52 -15.61
N SER A 60 2.07 -17.56 -16.25
CA SER A 60 2.24 -17.85 -17.69
C SER A 60 1.66 -16.80 -18.64
N LYS A 61 0.88 -15.84 -18.13
CA LYS A 61 0.30 -14.74 -18.92
C LYS A 61 1.12 -13.46 -18.85
N HIS A 62 2.18 -13.41 -18.04
CA HIS A 62 3.08 -12.26 -17.91
C HIS A 62 2.36 -10.92 -17.72
N ALA A 63 1.18 -10.96 -17.10
CA ALA A 63 0.33 -9.78 -16.89
C ALA A 63 0.85 -8.88 -15.75
N CYS A 64 1.79 -9.39 -14.95
CA CYS A 64 2.50 -8.66 -13.93
C CYS A 64 4.00 -8.72 -14.23
N VAL A 65 4.65 -7.56 -14.21
CA VAL A 65 6.05 -7.37 -14.61
C VAL A 65 6.84 -6.82 -13.43
N LEU A 66 8.06 -7.32 -13.23
CA LEU A 66 9.00 -6.76 -12.27
C LEU A 66 9.70 -5.54 -12.88
N ILE A 67 9.56 -4.38 -12.24
CA ILE A 67 10.07 -3.10 -12.75
C ILE A 67 11.28 -2.58 -11.97
N GLY A 68 11.64 -3.20 -10.83
CA GLY A 68 12.82 -2.79 -10.08
C GLY A 68 13.15 -3.66 -8.87
N TYR A 69 14.42 -3.58 -8.46
CA TYR A 69 14.97 -4.13 -7.23
C TYR A 69 15.54 -2.98 -6.40
N LEU A 70 15.06 -2.78 -5.18
CA LEU A 70 15.47 -1.66 -4.32
C LEU A 70 16.25 -2.17 -3.11
N SER A 71 17.53 -1.82 -3.02
CA SER A 71 18.39 -2.20 -1.88
C SER A 71 18.43 -1.16 -0.76
N CYS A 72 18.27 0.12 -1.10
CA CYS A 72 18.29 1.25 -0.16
C CYS A 72 17.52 2.45 -0.74
N LEU A 73 17.17 3.44 0.09
CA LEU A 73 16.50 4.69 -0.32
C LEU A 73 15.20 4.45 -1.12
N PHE A 74 14.22 3.85 -0.46
CA PHE A 74 12.98 3.42 -1.08
C PHE A 74 12.25 4.53 -1.85
N HIS A 75 12.05 5.71 -1.24
CA HIS A 75 11.28 6.81 -1.85
C HIS A 75 12.02 7.43 -3.03
N GLU A 76 13.33 7.67 -2.92
CA GLU A 76 14.15 8.19 -4.02
C GLU A 76 14.17 7.21 -5.20
N SER A 77 14.32 5.92 -4.92
CA SER A 77 14.34 4.89 -5.97
C SER A 77 12.98 4.73 -6.64
N MET A 78 11.90 4.68 -5.86
CA MET A 78 10.52 4.65 -6.39
C MET A 78 10.22 5.89 -7.21
N ARG A 79 10.71 7.07 -6.79
CA ARG A 79 10.57 8.31 -7.56
C ARG A 79 11.26 8.19 -8.92
N ALA A 80 12.49 7.68 -8.96
CA ALA A 80 13.21 7.49 -10.22
C ALA A 80 12.49 6.51 -11.15
N ILE A 81 12.02 5.37 -10.63
CA ILE A 81 11.28 4.35 -11.40
C ILE A 81 9.95 4.91 -11.95
N LEU A 82 9.22 5.66 -11.14
CA LEU A 82 7.89 6.15 -11.48
C LEU A 82 7.88 7.57 -12.10
N GLN A 83 9.04 8.22 -12.25
CA GLN A 83 9.13 9.57 -12.82
C GLN A 83 8.40 9.71 -14.16
N PRO A 84 8.49 8.75 -15.11
CA PRO A 84 7.78 8.85 -16.38
C PRO A 84 6.25 8.92 -16.24
N LEU A 85 5.70 8.40 -15.13
CA LEU A 85 4.26 8.42 -14.87
C LEU A 85 3.72 9.82 -14.54
N ILE A 86 4.56 10.75 -14.12
CA ILE A 86 4.13 12.11 -13.83
C ILE A 86 3.61 12.76 -15.11
N GLU A 87 4.42 12.70 -16.17
CA GLU A 87 4.08 13.25 -17.48
C GLU A 87 3.01 12.40 -18.17
N ALA A 88 3.20 11.09 -18.20
CA ALA A 88 2.26 10.17 -18.83
C ALA A 88 0.86 10.23 -18.20
N GLY A 89 0.76 10.35 -16.88
CA GLY A 89 -0.53 10.47 -16.19
C GLY A 89 -1.23 11.81 -16.46
N LYS A 90 -0.48 12.91 -16.59
CA LYS A 90 -1.03 14.26 -16.88
C LYS A 90 -1.49 14.38 -18.32
N ASN A 91 -0.61 14.08 -19.27
CA ASN A 91 -0.81 14.38 -20.69
C ASN A 91 -1.23 13.16 -21.52
N GLY A 92 -1.20 11.97 -20.91
CA GLY A 92 -1.51 10.72 -21.57
C GLY A 92 -0.41 10.30 -22.55
N VAL A 93 -0.42 9.04 -22.94
CA VAL A 93 0.47 8.44 -23.94
C VAL A 93 -0.38 7.72 -24.98
N GLU A 94 0.00 7.82 -26.25
CA GLU A 94 -0.67 7.07 -27.30
C GLU A 94 -0.29 5.60 -27.21
N MET A 95 -1.30 4.74 -27.10
CA MET A 95 -1.12 3.29 -27.00
C MET A 95 -2.07 2.59 -27.97
N VAL A 96 -1.56 1.57 -28.64
CA VAL A 96 -2.36 0.68 -29.50
C VAL A 96 -3.12 -0.30 -28.61
N GLY A 97 -4.44 -0.28 -28.69
CA GLY A 97 -5.31 -1.22 -27.99
C GLY A 97 -5.27 -2.62 -28.59
N GLY A 98 -5.89 -3.58 -27.91
CA GLY A 98 -6.00 -4.96 -28.40
C GLY A 98 -6.85 -5.10 -29.67
N ASP A 99 -7.63 -4.09 -30.02
CA ASP A 99 -8.41 -3.98 -31.25
C ASP A 99 -7.66 -3.22 -32.37
N GLY A 100 -6.39 -2.86 -32.15
CA GLY A 100 -5.57 -2.11 -33.10
C GLY A 100 -5.82 -0.60 -33.11
N ALA A 101 -6.82 -0.08 -32.37
CA ALA A 101 -7.09 1.34 -32.33
C ALA A 101 -6.14 2.07 -31.36
N VAL A 102 -5.61 3.20 -31.81
CA VAL A 102 -4.75 4.09 -31.01
C VAL A 102 -5.63 4.90 -30.06
N ARG A 103 -5.29 4.88 -28.77
CA ARG A 103 -5.98 5.65 -27.73
C ARG A 103 -4.99 6.47 -26.94
N ARG A 104 -5.42 7.66 -26.52
CA ARG A 104 -4.70 8.45 -25.51
C ARG A 104 -4.96 7.82 -24.15
N VAL A 105 -3.95 7.18 -23.57
CA VAL A 105 -4.04 6.44 -22.31
C VAL A 105 -3.33 7.20 -21.18
N HIS A 106 -4.02 7.39 -20.06
CA HIS A 106 -3.47 8.02 -18.86
C HIS A 106 -3.19 6.94 -17.80
N PRO A 107 -1.92 6.53 -17.60
CA PRO A 107 -1.55 5.65 -16.51
C PRO A 107 -1.60 6.40 -15.17
N VAL A 108 -2.36 5.87 -14.20
CA VAL A 108 -2.53 6.49 -12.87
C VAL A 108 -2.38 5.44 -11.79
N LEU A 109 -1.60 5.70 -10.75
CA LEU A 109 -1.47 4.80 -9.62
C LEU A 109 -2.82 4.69 -8.87
N ALA A 110 -3.43 3.52 -8.94
CA ALA A 110 -4.75 3.25 -8.37
C ALA A 110 -4.68 2.38 -7.11
N CYS A 111 -3.67 1.52 -7.04
CA CYS A 111 -3.57 0.47 -6.04
C CYS A 111 -2.11 0.19 -5.72
N TYR A 112 -1.84 -0.02 -4.44
CA TYR A 112 -0.56 -0.40 -3.90
C TYR A 112 -0.76 -1.57 -2.93
N ALA A 113 -0.27 -2.73 -3.33
CA ALA A 113 -0.34 -3.96 -2.56
C ALA A 113 0.97 -4.15 -1.79
N ALA A 114 0.84 -4.13 -0.47
CA ALA A 114 1.94 -4.24 0.48
C ALA A 114 1.37 -4.78 1.79
N ASP A 115 2.20 -5.46 2.57
CA ASP A 115 1.93 -5.77 3.97
C ASP A 115 2.12 -4.54 4.87
N TYR A 116 1.86 -4.68 6.16
CA TYR A 116 1.75 -3.51 7.05
C TYR A 116 3.03 -2.66 7.15
N PRO A 117 4.24 -3.21 7.39
CA PRO A 117 5.44 -2.39 7.49
C PRO A 117 5.70 -1.61 6.20
N GLU A 118 5.48 -2.22 5.04
CA GLU A 118 5.66 -1.65 3.72
C GLU A 118 4.57 -0.60 3.42
N GLN A 119 3.33 -0.81 3.87
CA GLN A 119 2.27 0.22 3.84
C GLN A 119 2.71 1.46 4.63
N THR A 120 3.30 1.29 5.82
CA THR A 120 3.77 2.42 6.63
C THR A 120 4.93 3.15 5.97
N LEU A 121 5.85 2.41 5.32
CA LEU A 121 6.95 2.96 4.55
C LEU A 121 6.44 3.79 3.36
N VAL A 122 5.50 3.24 2.58
CA VAL A 122 4.96 3.88 1.37
C VAL A 122 4.10 5.10 1.72
N ALA A 123 3.23 4.99 2.72
CA ALA A 123 2.33 6.05 3.15
C ALA A 123 3.01 7.11 4.04
N CYS A 124 4.30 6.93 4.36
CA CYS A 124 5.08 7.80 5.23
C CYS A 124 4.43 7.94 6.63
N THR A 125 3.89 6.87 7.18
CA THR A 125 3.28 6.89 8.51
C THR A 125 4.20 6.30 9.56
N LYS A 126 4.01 6.73 10.81
CA LYS A 126 4.68 6.11 11.96
C LYS A 126 4.28 4.63 12.04
N TYR A 127 5.25 3.77 12.35
CA TYR A 127 4.95 2.35 12.59
C TYR A 127 4.03 2.20 13.80
N GLY A 128 3.04 1.32 13.71
CA GLY A 128 2.02 1.13 14.74
C GLY A 128 0.85 2.12 14.65
N THR A 129 0.72 2.90 13.57
CA THR A 129 -0.43 3.80 13.32
C THR A 129 -1.17 3.45 12.03
N CYS A 130 -2.32 4.09 11.80
CA CYS A 130 -3.13 3.83 10.62
C CYS A 130 -2.57 4.56 9.38
N PRO A 131 -2.34 3.85 8.25
CA PRO A 131 -1.90 4.50 7.01
C PRO A 131 -3.00 5.29 6.30
N LYS A 132 -4.26 5.21 6.77
CA LYS A 132 -5.43 5.80 6.09
C LYS A 132 -6.12 6.93 6.84
N CYS A 133 -6.06 6.94 8.17
CA CYS A 133 -6.70 7.96 8.98
C CYS A 133 -5.73 8.51 10.03
N GLN A 134 -6.11 9.65 10.61
CA GLN A 134 -5.36 10.40 11.60
C GLN A 134 -5.71 9.96 13.03
N VAL A 135 -6.08 8.68 13.21
CA VAL A 135 -6.29 8.10 14.55
C VAL A 135 -4.95 7.94 15.23
N HIS A 136 -4.87 8.31 16.51
CA HIS A 136 -3.64 8.13 17.27
C HIS A 136 -3.40 6.65 17.60
N ALA A 137 -2.13 6.28 17.77
CA ALA A 137 -1.70 4.91 18.07
C ALA A 137 -2.39 4.31 19.30
N ASN A 138 -2.69 5.14 20.31
CA ASN A 138 -3.34 4.76 21.55
C ASN A 138 -4.89 4.71 21.46
N GLU A 139 -5.47 5.10 20.32
CA GLU A 139 -6.92 5.15 20.07
C GLU A 139 -7.35 4.11 19.02
N LEU A 140 -6.45 3.20 18.58
CA LEU A 140 -6.74 2.24 17.51
C LEU A 140 -7.85 1.24 17.85
N GLN A 141 -8.07 0.97 19.15
CA GLN A 141 -9.15 0.11 19.62
C GLN A 141 -10.52 0.80 19.67
N ASP A 142 -10.60 2.11 19.45
CA ASP A 142 -11.84 2.86 19.63
C ASP A 142 -12.75 2.62 18.41
N ILE A 143 -13.90 1.99 18.66
CA ILE A 143 -14.85 1.67 17.60
C ILE A 143 -15.61 2.95 17.20
N PRO A 144 -15.62 3.32 15.90
CA PRO A 144 -16.41 4.44 15.43
C PRO A 144 -17.90 4.24 15.76
N GLY A 145 -18.50 5.19 16.47
CA GLY A 145 -19.93 5.15 16.81
C GLY A 145 -20.27 4.59 18.20
N SER A 146 -19.32 4.00 18.93
CA SER A 146 -19.48 3.67 20.37
C SER A 146 -18.80 4.73 21.25
N GLY A 147 -19.03 6.01 20.95
CA GLY A 147 -18.40 7.16 21.63
C GLY A 147 -17.10 7.68 20.99
N GLY A 148 -16.47 6.93 20.09
CA GLY A 148 -15.31 7.38 19.32
C GLY A 148 -15.71 8.26 18.12
N SER A 149 -15.08 9.43 17.97
CA SER A 149 -15.27 10.30 16.80
C SER A 149 -14.63 9.66 15.56
N GLN A 150 -15.30 9.76 14.40
CA GLN A 150 -14.70 9.38 13.13
C GLN A 150 -13.47 10.26 12.88
N LYS A 151 -12.28 9.67 12.96
CA LYS A 151 -11.02 10.38 12.76
C LYS A 151 -10.87 10.75 11.27
N ALA A 152 -10.30 11.92 11.02
CA ALA A 152 -10.11 12.44 9.66
C ALA A 152 -9.25 11.49 8.82
N ALA A 153 -9.52 11.44 7.50
CA ALA A 153 -8.69 10.69 6.58
C ALA A 153 -7.31 11.37 6.42
N ARG A 154 -6.26 10.56 6.23
CA ARG A 154 -4.97 11.08 5.76
C ARG A 154 -5.11 11.40 4.27
N THR A 155 -4.52 12.51 3.85
CA THR A 155 -4.48 12.92 2.44
C THR A 155 -3.03 13.20 2.04
N PRO A 156 -2.69 13.05 0.73
CA PRO A 156 -1.37 13.42 0.22
C PRO A 156 -0.96 14.84 0.62
N ALA A 157 -1.90 15.78 0.51
CA ALA A 157 -1.67 17.18 0.85
C ALA A 157 -1.36 17.39 2.34
N TRP A 158 -2.08 16.70 3.22
CA TRP A 158 -1.84 16.78 4.66
C TRP A 158 -0.49 16.16 5.05
N THR A 159 -0.19 14.94 4.58
CA THR A 159 1.09 14.28 4.90
C THR A 159 2.28 15.11 4.39
N THR A 160 2.18 15.67 3.18
CA THR A 160 3.25 16.52 2.63
C THR A 160 3.36 17.88 3.32
N SER A 161 2.27 18.46 3.85
CA SER A 161 2.35 19.69 4.64
C SER A 161 3.07 19.46 5.96
N ILE A 162 2.77 18.36 6.68
CA ILE A 162 3.48 18.01 7.91
C ILE A 162 4.99 17.85 7.66
N ILE A 163 5.38 17.11 6.62
CA ILE A 163 6.80 16.93 6.27
C ILE A 163 7.46 18.27 5.95
N ARG A 164 6.77 19.14 5.20
CA ARG A 164 7.28 20.46 4.82
C ARG A 164 7.45 21.36 6.05
N ASP A 165 6.44 21.46 6.90
CA ASP A 165 6.41 22.36 8.06
C ASP A 165 7.42 21.90 9.13
N ALA A 166 7.54 20.58 9.34
CA ALA A 166 8.57 20.01 10.19
C ALA A 166 9.96 20.38 9.68
N LYS A 167 10.21 20.28 8.36
CA LYS A 167 11.50 20.62 7.75
C LYS A 167 11.84 22.10 7.87
N LEU A 168 10.88 22.98 7.61
CA LEU A 168 11.07 24.44 7.69
C LEU A 168 11.35 24.90 9.13
N SER A 169 10.80 24.20 10.11
CA SER A 169 10.93 24.56 11.52
C SER A 169 12.01 23.77 12.26
N SER A 170 12.74 22.88 11.59
CA SER A 170 13.81 22.04 12.19
C SER A 170 15.20 22.53 11.80
N ASN A 171 16.13 22.55 12.77
CA ASN A 171 17.54 22.85 12.52
C ASN A 171 18.43 21.60 12.50
N SER A 172 17.87 20.42 12.77
CA SER A 172 18.58 19.13 12.77
C SER A 172 17.67 17.98 12.35
N THR A 173 18.26 16.87 11.90
CA THR A 173 17.52 15.65 11.54
C THR A 173 16.72 15.08 12.72
N ALA A 174 17.22 15.20 13.95
CA ALA A 174 16.52 14.73 15.14
C ALA A 174 15.25 15.55 15.40
N GLN A 175 15.32 16.89 15.31
CA GLN A 175 14.16 17.76 15.45
C GLN A 175 13.14 17.54 14.32
N PHE A 176 13.61 17.34 13.09
CA PHE A 176 12.75 16.99 11.97
C PHE A 176 11.99 15.69 12.22
N HIS A 177 12.69 14.67 12.72
CA HIS A 177 12.09 13.38 13.04
C HIS A 177 11.04 13.50 14.16
N GLU A 178 11.38 14.19 15.25
CA GLU A 178 10.48 14.40 16.38
C GLU A 178 9.17 15.09 15.97
N LYS A 179 9.27 16.21 15.25
CA LYS A 179 8.10 16.97 14.77
C LYS A 179 7.19 16.18 13.83
N CYS A 180 7.77 15.39 12.93
CA CYS A 180 6.95 14.49 12.09
C CYS A 180 6.21 13.45 12.95
N MET A 181 6.90 12.89 13.95
CA MET A 181 6.40 11.82 14.80
C MET A 181 5.30 12.27 15.77
N GLU A 182 5.27 13.54 16.17
CA GLU A 182 4.16 14.17 16.90
C GLU A 182 2.83 14.05 16.13
N HIS A 183 2.89 14.13 14.81
CA HIS A 183 1.75 13.95 13.91
C HIS A 183 1.64 12.53 13.33
N GLU A 184 2.40 11.57 13.88
CA GLU A 184 2.43 10.19 13.42
C GLU A 184 2.78 10.03 11.93
N VAL A 185 3.64 10.91 11.43
CA VAL A 185 4.23 10.88 10.10
C VAL A 185 5.69 10.45 10.25
N SER A 186 6.19 9.64 9.31
CA SER A 186 7.59 9.23 9.33
C SER A 186 8.49 10.43 9.00
N GLY A 187 9.37 10.79 9.92
CA GLY A 187 10.37 11.84 9.73
C GLY A 187 11.70 11.33 9.18
N SER A 188 11.67 10.26 8.37
CA SER A 188 12.87 9.64 7.80
C SER A 188 13.16 10.06 6.35
N LEU A 189 12.29 10.86 5.73
CA LEU A 189 12.41 11.27 4.33
C LEU A 189 11.98 12.71 4.10
N ASN A 190 12.55 13.35 3.09
CA ASN A 190 12.27 14.76 2.77
C ASN A 190 11.05 14.95 1.88
N SER A 191 10.78 14.01 0.97
CA SER A 191 9.69 14.11 0.02
C SER A 191 9.26 12.72 -0.46
N PRO A 192 7.99 12.33 -0.29
CA PRO A 192 7.49 11.03 -0.74
C PRO A 192 7.49 10.90 -2.27
N PHE A 193 7.71 9.68 -2.80
CA PHE A 193 7.74 9.47 -4.27
C PHE A 193 6.41 9.80 -4.96
N TRP A 194 5.29 9.62 -4.26
CA TRP A 194 3.95 9.82 -4.79
C TRP A 194 3.50 11.29 -4.77
N ALA A 195 4.29 12.20 -4.19
CA ALA A 195 3.90 13.60 -4.01
C ALA A 195 3.61 14.34 -5.33
N GLU A 196 4.22 13.91 -6.43
CA GLU A 196 4.09 14.52 -7.75
C GLU A 196 3.23 13.69 -8.72
N LEU A 197 2.80 12.49 -8.31
CA LEU A 197 1.99 11.62 -9.16
C LEU A 197 0.59 12.22 -9.36
N PRO A 198 0.12 12.36 -10.62
CA PRO A 198 -1.17 12.95 -10.90
C PRO A 198 -2.30 11.99 -10.50
N TYR A 199 -3.44 12.57 -10.09
CA TYR A 199 -4.68 11.84 -9.76
C TYR A 199 -4.52 10.71 -8.73
N THR A 200 -3.43 10.74 -7.94
CA THR A 200 -3.04 9.67 -7.04
C THR A 200 -3.25 10.09 -5.60
N ASP A 201 -3.96 9.25 -4.84
CA ASP A 201 -4.03 9.34 -3.38
C ASP A 201 -3.43 8.06 -2.79
N VAL A 202 -2.23 8.17 -2.20
CA VAL A 202 -1.52 7.01 -1.66
C VAL A 202 -2.28 6.33 -0.53
N HIS A 203 -2.99 7.09 0.31
CA HIS A 203 -3.69 6.59 1.49
C HIS A 203 -4.95 5.81 1.08
N LEU A 204 -5.63 6.27 0.02
CA LEU A 204 -6.72 5.52 -0.61
C LEU A 204 -6.22 4.32 -1.43
N SER A 205 -5.03 4.42 -2.01
CA SER A 205 -4.41 3.37 -2.83
C SER A 205 -3.86 2.19 -2.03
N MET A 206 -3.81 2.23 -0.70
CA MET A 206 -3.33 1.09 0.11
C MET A 206 -4.39 -0.03 0.21
N THR A 207 -4.11 -1.23 -0.29
CA THR A 207 -4.98 -2.41 -0.09
C THR A 207 -4.84 -2.99 1.31
N PRO A 208 -5.94 -3.42 1.95
CA PRO A 208 -5.81 -4.25 3.14
C PRO A 208 -5.09 -5.56 2.75
N ASP A 209 -4.13 -5.95 3.56
CA ASP A 209 -3.48 -7.24 3.42
C ASP A 209 -4.36 -8.31 4.06
N VAL A 210 -5.09 -9.03 3.21
CA VAL A 210 -6.02 -10.06 3.65
C VAL A 210 -5.30 -11.19 4.38
N LEU A 211 -4.06 -11.52 3.99
CA LEU A 211 -3.33 -12.62 4.61
C LEU A 211 -2.80 -12.20 5.98
N HIS A 212 -1.94 -11.19 6.03
CA HIS A 212 -1.23 -10.85 7.25
C HIS A 212 -2.09 -10.03 8.22
N GLN A 213 -2.93 -9.11 7.74
CA GLN A 213 -3.75 -8.27 8.62
C GLN A 213 -5.07 -8.95 9.01
N LEU A 214 -5.80 -9.53 8.05
CA LEU A 214 -7.10 -10.12 8.33
C LEU A 214 -6.97 -11.54 8.88
N TYR A 215 -6.46 -12.49 8.08
CA TYR A 215 -6.47 -13.90 8.48
C TYR A 215 -5.49 -14.21 9.61
N GLN A 216 -4.19 -13.95 9.41
CA GLN A 216 -3.17 -14.25 10.42
C GLN A 216 -3.34 -13.37 11.66
N GLY A 217 -3.61 -12.08 11.48
CA GLY A 217 -3.87 -11.15 12.58
C GLY A 217 -5.03 -11.61 13.45
N VAL A 218 -6.22 -11.79 12.88
CA VAL A 218 -7.42 -12.20 13.64
C VAL A 218 -7.26 -13.60 14.23
N LEU A 219 -6.75 -14.56 13.46
CA LEU A 219 -6.59 -15.94 13.93
C LEU A 219 -5.64 -16.01 15.14
N LYS A 220 -4.55 -15.23 15.15
CA LYS A 220 -3.62 -15.18 16.29
C LYS A 220 -4.33 -14.70 17.57
N HIS A 221 -5.19 -13.69 17.47
CA HIS A 221 -5.97 -13.21 18.62
C HIS A 221 -7.03 -14.22 19.07
N LEU A 222 -7.73 -14.85 18.12
CA LEU A 222 -8.71 -15.90 18.40
C LEU A 222 -8.05 -17.08 19.14
N ILE A 223 -6.90 -17.56 18.68
CA ILE A 223 -6.14 -18.62 19.35
C ILE A 223 -5.81 -18.20 20.79
N GLY A 224 -5.33 -16.97 20.99
CA GLY A 224 -5.03 -16.45 22.33
C GLY A 224 -6.25 -16.37 23.25
N TRP A 225 -7.44 -16.10 22.72
CA TRP A 225 -8.69 -16.16 23.50
C TRP A 225 -9.12 -17.59 23.79
N CYS A 226 -9.05 -18.48 22.81
CA CYS A 226 -9.34 -19.90 23.01
C CYS A 226 -8.44 -20.51 24.09
N GLN A 227 -7.12 -20.24 24.06
CA GLN A 227 -6.18 -20.70 25.08
C GLN A 227 -6.51 -20.22 26.51
N LYS A 228 -7.24 -19.11 26.65
CA LYS A 228 -7.72 -18.61 27.96
C LYS A 228 -9.07 -19.21 28.35
N ALA A 229 -9.90 -19.54 27.37
CA ALA A 229 -11.27 -20.01 27.56
C ALA A 229 -11.38 -21.52 27.76
N MET A 230 -10.42 -22.31 27.25
CA MET A 230 -10.46 -23.78 27.32
C MET A 230 -9.08 -24.38 27.61
N SER A 231 -9.07 -25.66 28.01
CA SER A 231 -7.82 -26.39 28.26
C SER A 231 -7.04 -26.65 26.97
N SER A 232 -5.72 -26.87 27.06
CA SER A 232 -4.90 -27.22 25.89
C SER A 232 -5.39 -28.49 25.17
N GLN A 233 -5.93 -29.45 25.92
CA GLN A 233 -6.47 -30.70 25.37
C GLN A 233 -7.74 -30.45 24.55
N GLU A 234 -8.64 -29.62 25.08
CA GLU A 234 -9.89 -29.26 24.39
C GLU A 234 -9.63 -28.41 23.14
N LEU A 235 -8.68 -27.48 23.21
CA LEU A 235 -8.26 -26.69 22.06
C LEU A 235 -7.67 -27.57 20.95
N ASP A 236 -6.81 -28.52 21.30
CA ASP A 236 -6.20 -29.44 20.36
C ASP A 236 -7.24 -30.39 19.71
N CYS A 237 -8.23 -30.85 20.47
CA CYS A 237 -9.39 -31.58 19.92
C CYS A 237 -10.20 -30.72 18.93
N CYS A 238 -10.45 -29.44 19.25
CA CYS A 238 -11.15 -28.51 18.36
C CYS A 238 -10.38 -28.28 17.06
N ILE A 239 -9.06 -28.05 17.14
CA ILE A 239 -8.19 -27.85 15.96
C ILE A 239 -8.17 -29.09 15.08
N ARG A 240 -8.06 -30.29 15.68
CA ARG A 240 -8.10 -31.57 14.93
C ARG A 240 -9.43 -31.83 14.23
N SER A 241 -10.51 -31.18 14.68
CA SER A 241 -11.84 -31.27 14.09
C SER A 241 -12.07 -30.26 12.95
N LEU A 242 -11.11 -29.36 12.69
CA LEU A 242 -11.20 -28.43 11.56
C LEU A 242 -11.11 -29.19 10.23
N PRO A 243 -11.88 -28.78 9.20
CA PRO A 243 -11.80 -29.41 7.88
C PRO A 243 -10.37 -29.37 7.32
N PRO A 244 -9.92 -30.42 6.60
CA PRO A 244 -8.54 -30.52 6.08
C PRO A 244 -8.07 -29.30 5.27
N ALA A 245 -8.99 -28.54 4.69
CA ALA A 245 -8.68 -27.35 3.89
C ALA A 245 -8.09 -26.17 4.69
N MET A 246 -8.12 -26.17 6.03
CA MET A 246 -7.50 -25.12 6.87
C MET A 246 -6.09 -25.49 7.39
N CYS A 247 -5.61 -26.72 7.18
CA CYS A 247 -4.34 -27.19 7.73
C CYS A 247 -3.20 -27.28 6.69
N TYR A 248 -3.43 -26.99 5.41
CA TYR A 248 -2.37 -27.02 4.40
C TYR A 248 -1.74 -25.64 4.21
N GLY A 249 -0.75 -25.38 5.06
CA GLY A 249 0.23 -24.30 4.94
C GLY A 249 1.57 -24.78 5.50
N CYS A 250 2.25 -25.66 4.76
CA CYS A 250 3.67 -25.94 4.90
C CYS A 250 4.32 -25.67 3.54
#